data_AF-A0A3D4BVB9-F1
#
_entry.id   AF-A0A3D4BVB9-F1
#
_cell.length_a   1.000
_cell.length_b   1.000
_cell.length_c   1.000
_cell.angle_alpha   90.00
_cell.angle_beta   90.00
_cell.angle_gamma   90.00
#
_symmetry.space_group_name_H-M   'P 1'
#
loop_
_entity.id
_entity.type
_entity.pdbx_description
1 polymer ?
#
loop_
_entity_poly.entity_id
_entity_poly.type
_entity_poly.pdbx_seq_one_letter_code
_entity_poly.pdbx_strand_id
1 'polypeptide(L)'
;MKNLFNLSICFSLLLFSCSKNEQQGSAPNPEHAQHLNELTIDQNFNWSSSSKGKLIVNLKPLQSLYTEDQPVLLTTEDGTVLQKKHSHGNQAEFFYAMPPNSEKLFIEYPNTGERIAVNGQTQLSFTVGDFKLGEKPSTNPGKKMAPSSRGKTTSNLLVNGDFEANDIGIASYSQSAPPTGKWHTQADRVNYAHLATVSGSQVWQATNANQWGMIFQTAAITPSTPVTLDYQYRINQQASQWSSDDIYADFIWFDANGNWLGYVHMAGLSNTNPGLFSANDTRTAPANAAYVEVFILVQGTVWIDNVVLTGTAPSSDDDGDGIPNTSDDYPNDNTKAYASYYPTSGYQTLAFEDLWPAKGDFDFNDLVVSMDVEMAADTGNKLVDATFTISADAVGSGLGNGLAIVLRDANGNFLNQDVISNVSGEATADPDVTNGIIVFEDIYDAQESFYMNNGFGPSAPAEEFTFTVTFNANAGTQIIVPEMYIFRSGERGREIHQKGYSPTPVANPALFNTLDDVNGTYSTANGLPWVIELVTANKSFQHPLEKVDILQAYPTFQTWAESNGQSNTDWYLNPDNIRVF
;
A
#
# COMPACT_ATOMS: atom_id res chain seq x y z
N MET A 1 -58.71 69.07 -5.12
CA MET A 1 -58.11 67.87 -5.76
C MET A 1 -56.72 67.70 -5.17
N LYS A 2 -56.63 67.08 -3.99
CA LYS A 2 -56.05 65.74 -3.75
C LYS A 2 -54.60 65.61 -4.24
N ASN A 3 -53.67 65.96 -3.36
CA ASN A 3 -52.29 65.48 -3.35
C ASN A 3 -52.30 64.01 -2.92
N LEU A 4 -51.66 63.13 -3.69
CA LEU A 4 -51.40 61.74 -3.35
C LEU A 4 -49.89 61.49 -3.47
N PHE A 5 -49.22 61.56 -2.31
CA PHE A 5 -47.95 60.90 -2.06
C PHE A 5 -48.27 59.41 -1.82
N ASN A 6 -47.70 58.52 -2.63
CA ASN A 6 -47.76 57.07 -2.38
C ASN A 6 -46.70 56.70 -1.34
N LEU A 7 -47.17 56.31 -0.16
CA LEU A 7 -46.41 55.75 0.95
C LEU A 7 -46.44 54.22 0.80
N SER A 8 -45.35 53.60 0.35
CA SER A 8 -45.19 52.14 0.42
C SER A 8 -44.84 51.74 1.85
N ILE A 9 -45.80 51.13 2.53
CA ILE A 9 -45.64 50.52 3.85
C ILE A 9 -45.07 49.10 3.65
N CYS A 10 -43.80 48.92 4.00
CA CYS A 10 -43.21 47.59 4.20
C CYS A 10 -43.74 46.99 5.50
N PHE A 11 -44.51 45.91 5.40
CA PHE A 11 -44.94 45.10 6.53
C PHE A 11 -43.80 44.14 6.90
N SER A 12 -42.95 44.52 7.86
CA SER A 12 -41.98 43.62 8.47
C SER A 12 -42.68 42.78 9.54
N LEU A 13 -43.12 41.57 9.18
CA LEU A 13 -43.52 40.54 10.13
C LEU A 13 -42.27 40.02 10.84
N LEU A 14 -42.00 40.56 12.03
CA LEU A 14 -41.11 39.98 13.02
C LEU A 14 -41.79 38.74 13.60
N LEU A 15 -41.56 37.58 12.98
CA LEU A 15 -41.77 36.31 13.65
C LEU A 15 -40.59 36.09 14.61
N PHE A 16 -40.86 36.28 15.90
CA PHE A 16 -40.00 35.76 16.96
C PHE A 16 -39.98 34.24 16.85
N SER A 17 -38.98 33.72 16.14
CA SER A 17 -38.54 32.34 16.33
C SER A 17 -37.86 32.29 17.70
N CYS A 18 -38.55 31.75 18.70
CA CYS A 18 -37.89 31.19 19.87
C CYS A 18 -37.05 30.01 19.40
N SER A 19 -35.83 30.28 18.95
CA SER A 19 -34.77 29.27 18.96
C SER A 19 -34.42 29.01 20.42
N LYS A 20 -35.09 28.04 21.04
CA LYS A 20 -34.53 27.33 22.18
C LYS A 20 -33.29 26.60 21.66
N ASN A 21 -32.16 27.29 21.65
CA ASN A 21 -30.87 26.65 21.84
C ASN A 21 -30.84 26.21 23.32
N GLU A 22 -31.59 25.16 23.64
CA GLU A 22 -31.20 24.30 24.74
C GLU A 22 -30.16 23.36 24.13
N GLN A 23 -28.88 23.78 24.16
CA GLN A 23 -27.84 22.81 24.49
C GLN A 23 -28.22 22.30 25.88
N GLN A 24 -29.11 21.32 25.92
CA GLN A 24 -29.31 20.50 27.08
C GLN A 24 -27.99 19.76 27.20
N GLY A 25 -27.07 20.31 28.01
CA GLY A 25 -25.85 19.62 28.37
C GLY A 25 -26.28 18.25 28.86
N SER A 26 -25.94 17.20 28.10
CA SER A 26 -26.15 15.84 28.55
C SER A 26 -25.55 15.75 29.95
N ALA A 27 -26.29 15.14 30.88
CA ALA A 27 -25.71 14.87 32.19
C ALA A 27 -24.38 14.14 31.97
N PRO A 28 -23.33 14.45 32.75
CA PRO A 28 -22.08 13.74 32.62
C PRO A 28 -22.34 12.25 32.86
N ASN A 29 -21.68 11.40 32.07
CA ASN A 29 -21.75 9.96 32.24
C ASN A 29 -21.37 9.58 33.68
N PRO A 30 -21.98 8.54 34.26
CA PRO A 30 -21.60 8.07 35.58
C PRO A 30 -20.15 7.59 35.59
N GLU A 31 -19.42 7.94 36.64
CA GLU A 31 -18.07 7.42 36.88
C GLU A 31 -18.18 5.91 37.15
N HIS A 32 -17.52 5.08 36.33
CA HIS A 32 -17.59 3.61 36.38
C HIS A 32 -18.99 3.02 36.13
N ALA A 33 -19.61 3.42 35.01
CA ALA A 33 -20.86 2.83 34.55
C ALA A 33 -20.75 1.29 34.49
N GLN A 34 -21.82 0.59 34.89
CA GLN A 34 -21.84 -0.87 34.83
C GLN A 34 -22.51 -1.38 33.55
N HIS A 35 -23.26 -0.51 32.87
CA HIS A 35 -23.93 -0.81 31.62
C HIS A 35 -23.68 0.27 30.57
N LEU A 36 -23.41 -0.14 29.33
CA LEU A 36 -23.22 0.78 28.21
C LEU A 36 -24.43 1.68 27.97
N ASN A 37 -25.63 1.16 28.26
CA ASN A 37 -26.89 1.90 28.22
C ASN A 37 -26.96 3.13 29.13
N GLU A 38 -26.10 3.23 30.14
CA GLU A 38 -25.99 4.41 31.01
C GLU A 38 -25.21 5.56 30.37
N LEU A 39 -24.45 5.28 29.31
CA LEU A 39 -23.60 6.26 28.65
C LEU A 39 -24.36 7.06 27.59
N THR A 40 -23.96 8.32 27.45
CA THR A 40 -24.18 9.16 26.27
C THR A 40 -22.84 9.40 25.60
N ILE A 41 -22.72 8.95 24.35
CA ILE A 41 -21.51 9.07 23.54
C ILE A 41 -21.81 9.95 22.32
N ASP A 42 -20.78 10.63 21.80
CA ASP A 42 -20.93 11.51 20.64
C ASP A 42 -21.57 10.76 19.45
N GLN A 43 -22.55 11.40 18.81
CA GLN A 43 -23.22 10.84 17.64
C GLN A 43 -22.27 10.63 16.45
N ASN A 44 -21.13 11.30 16.42
CA ASN A 44 -20.08 11.11 15.40
C ASN A 44 -18.97 10.15 15.84
N PHE A 45 -19.03 9.59 17.05
CA PHE A 45 -18.04 8.63 17.49
C PHE A 45 -18.07 7.39 16.59
N ASN A 46 -16.89 6.99 16.13
CA ASN A 46 -16.66 5.81 15.33
C ASN A 46 -16.39 4.62 16.25
N TRP A 47 -17.28 3.63 16.24
CA TRP A 47 -17.18 2.41 17.05
C TRP A 47 -16.21 1.38 16.48
N SER A 48 -15.12 1.87 15.90
CA SER A 48 -14.02 1.09 15.32
C SER A 48 -12.74 1.45 16.05
N SER A 49 -12.01 0.45 16.55
CA SER A 49 -10.65 0.68 17.08
C SER A 49 -9.60 0.72 15.96
N SER A 50 -9.96 0.51 14.70
CA SER A 50 -9.02 0.43 13.59
C SER A 50 -8.49 1.79 13.13
N SER A 51 -7.24 1.82 12.68
CA SER A 51 -6.69 2.92 11.88
C SER A 51 -6.93 2.60 10.42
N LYS A 52 -7.86 3.34 9.78
CA LYS A 52 -8.23 3.11 8.39
C LYS A 52 -8.46 4.39 7.60
N GLY A 53 -8.23 4.33 6.30
CA GLY A 53 -8.55 5.43 5.41
C GLY A 53 -7.95 5.32 4.01
N LYS A 54 -8.52 6.13 3.10
CA LYS A 54 -7.97 6.36 1.77
C LYS A 54 -6.76 7.31 1.85
N LEU A 55 -5.69 6.94 1.17
CA LEU A 55 -4.50 7.76 0.97
C LEU A 55 -4.27 7.94 -0.53
N ILE A 56 -4.30 9.19 -1.00
CA ILE A 56 -3.93 9.54 -2.36
C ILE A 56 -2.51 10.12 -2.34
N VAL A 57 -1.60 9.43 -3.01
CA VAL A 57 -0.21 9.86 -3.18
C VAL A 57 -0.10 10.62 -4.50
N ASN A 58 0.33 11.87 -4.43
CA ASN A 58 0.59 12.72 -5.57
C ASN A 58 2.10 12.80 -5.77
N LEU A 59 2.60 12.03 -6.75
CA LEU A 59 4.01 12.06 -7.13
C LEU A 59 4.35 13.43 -7.73
N LYS A 60 5.48 13.98 -7.29
CA LYS A 60 6.10 15.19 -7.84
C LYS A 60 7.45 14.78 -8.42
N PRO A 61 7.48 14.21 -9.64
CA PRO A 61 8.74 13.85 -10.27
C PRO A 61 9.62 15.09 -10.44
N LEU A 62 10.87 14.96 -10.03
CA LEU A 62 11.94 15.90 -10.39
C LEU A 62 12.49 15.53 -11.77
N GLN A 63 12.89 16.54 -12.53
CA GLN A 63 13.51 16.37 -13.85
C GLN A 63 12.60 15.62 -14.85
N SER A 64 13.18 14.79 -15.73
CA SER A 64 12.47 14.02 -16.77
C SER A 64 12.03 12.62 -16.28
N LEU A 65 11.82 12.45 -14.96
CA LEU A 65 11.52 11.15 -14.36
C LEU A 65 10.19 10.62 -14.84
N TYR A 66 10.23 9.43 -15.45
CA TYR A 66 9.05 8.71 -15.84
C TYR A 66 8.46 8.00 -14.62
N THR A 67 7.18 8.27 -14.38
CA THR A 67 6.42 7.80 -13.22
C THR A 67 5.12 7.12 -13.63
N GLU A 68 4.75 7.14 -14.92
CA GLU A 68 3.56 6.42 -15.36
C GLU A 68 3.83 4.92 -15.32
N ASP A 69 2.86 4.15 -14.83
CA ASP A 69 2.93 2.70 -14.67
C ASP A 69 4.17 2.25 -13.88
N GLN A 70 4.62 3.08 -12.93
CA GLN A 70 5.73 2.76 -12.02
C GLN A 70 5.21 2.39 -10.64
N PRO A 71 5.89 1.51 -9.89
CA PRO A 71 5.38 1.03 -8.62
C PRO A 71 5.56 2.11 -7.56
N VAL A 72 4.59 2.17 -6.67
CA VAL A 72 4.57 2.94 -5.42
C VAL A 72 4.19 1.95 -4.32
N LEU A 73 4.96 1.92 -3.25
CA LEU A 73 4.79 0.95 -2.17
C LEU A 73 4.25 1.64 -0.92
N LEU A 74 3.30 1.00 -0.24
CA LEU A 74 2.98 1.29 1.16
C LEU A 74 3.77 0.30 2.02
N THR A 75 4.62 0.81 2.91
CA THR A 75 5.53 -0.01 3.73
C THR A 75 5.42 0.33 5.22
N THR A 76 5.70 -0.65 6.07
CA THR A 76 5.95 -0.48 7.53
C THR A 76 7.35 0.05 7.78
N GLU A 77 7.64 0.57 8.98
CA GLU A 77 8.91 1.22 9.33
C GLU A 77 10.15 0.37 8.98
N ASP A 78 10.07 -0.95 9.16
CA ASP A 78 11.11 -1.94 8.87
C ASP A 78 11.30 -2.28 7.37
N GLY A 79 10.43 -1.78 6.49
CA GLY A 79 10.46 -1.99 5.05
C GLY A 79 9.57 -3.12 4.54
N THR A 80 8.75 -3.75 5.40
CA THR A 80 7.77 -4.74 4.93
C THR A 80 6.75 -4.07 4.01
N VAL A 81 6.56 -4.64 2.81
CA VAL A 81 5.61 -4.14 1.82
C VAL A 81 4.21 -4.62 2.18
N LEU A 82 3.30 -3.68 2.39
CA LEU A 82 1.89 -3.95 2.68
C LEU A 82 1.02 -3.92 1.42
N GLN A 83 1.31 -2.98 0.52
CA GLN A 83 0.62 -2.85 -0.76
C GLN A 83 1.58 -2.32 -1.83
N LYS A 84 1.40 -2.83 -3.05
CA LYS A 84 2.07 -2.35 -4.27
C LYS A 84 0.98 -1.81 -5.21
N LYS A 85 1.14 -0.56 -5.67
CA LYS A 85 0.24 0.07 -6.64
C LYS A 85 1.06 0.75 -7.72
N HIS A 86 0.58 0.76 -8.96
CA HIS A 86 1.26 1.53 -10.01
C HIS A 86 0.66 2.92 -10.17
N SER A 87 1.52 3.91 -10.34
CA SER A 87 1.08 5.28 -10.52
C SER A 87 0.52 5.55 -11.91
N HIS A 88 -0.60 6.25 -11.96
CA HIS A 88 -1.23 6.72 -13.17
C HIS A 88 -1.48 8.22 -13.06
N GLY A 89 -1.12 9.00 -14.08
CA GLY A 89 -1.21 10.46 -14.03
C GLY A 89 -0.44 11.09 -12.86
N ASN A 90 0.71 10.51 -12.48
CA ASN A 90 1.47 10.86 -11.28
C ASN A 90 0.75 10.64 -9.94
N GLN A 91 -0.25 9.75 -9.89
CA GLN A 91 -0.97 9.44 -8.66
C GLN A 91 -1.01 7.95 -8.39
N ALA A 92 -0.92 7.57 -7.13
CA ALA A 92 -1.22 6.22 -6.66
C ALA A 92 -2.21 6.31 -5.49
N GLU A 93 -3.25 5.49 -5.52
CA GLU A 93 -4.27 5.45 -4.46
C GLU A 93 -4.13 4.18 -3.63
N PHE A 94 -4.14 4.35 -2.31
CA PHE A 94 -4.10 3.28 -1.33
C PHE A 94 -5.32 3.39 -0.43
N PHE A 95 -5.74 2.25 0.13
CA PHE A 95 -6.63 2.21 1.26
C PHE A 95 -6.01 1.29 2.30
N TYR A 96 -5.83 1.77 3.52
CA TYR A 96 -5.31 0.96 4.59
C TYR A 96 -6.38 0.74 5.67
N ALA A 97 -6.35 -0.43 6.29
CA ALA A 97 -7.08 -0.75 7.52
C ALA A 97 -6.17 -1.62 8.39
N MET A 98 -5.79 -1.14 9.58
CA MET A 98 -4.79 -1.77 10.44
C MET A 98 -5.13 -1.57 11.93
N PRO A 99 -4.49 -2.32 12.85
CA PRO A 99 -4.61 -2.07 14.27
C PRO A 99 -4.26 -0.62 14.68
N PRO A 100 -4.86 -0.05 15.74
CA PRO A 100 -4.66 1.36 16.12
C PRO A 100 -3.21 1.71 16.48
N ASN A 101 -2.48 0.75 17.05
CA ASN A 101 -1.11 0.92 17.51
C ASN A 101 -0.09 0.26 16.56
N SER A 102 -0.43 0.18 15.28
CA SER A 102 0.46 -0.38 14.26
C SER A 102 1.72 0.44 14.07
N GLU A 103 2.73 -0.18 13.44
CA GLU A 103 3.94 0.50 13.02
C GLU A 103 3.65 1.71 12.13
N LYS A 104 4.61 2.64 12.10
CA LYS A 104 4.51 3.80 11.22
C LYS A 104 4.49 3.35 9.77
N LEU A 105 3.55 3.93 9.03
CA LEU A 105 3.42 3.72 7.60
C LEU A 105 4.28 4.72 6.82
N PHE A 106 4.78 4.27 5.68
CA PHE A 106 5.51 5.09 4.75
C PHE A 106 5.09 4.78 3.32
N ILE A 107 5.15 5.80 2.47
CA ILE A 107 5.14 5.61 1.03
C ILE A 107 6.58 5.59 0.53
N GLU A 108 6.89 4.60 -0.30
CA GLU A 108 8.20 4.42 -0.90
C GLU A 108 8.08 4.39 -2.42
N TYR A 109 9.01 5.06 -3.10
CA TYR A 109 9.13 4.99 -4.55
C TYR A 109 10.36 4.15 -4.89
N PRO A 110 10.20 2.83 -5.09
CA PRO A 110 11.30 1.87 -5.14
C PRO A 110 12.28 2.14 -6.30
N ASN A 111 11.86 2.87 -7.33
CA ASN A 111 12.72 3.17 -8.46
C ASN A 111 13.90 4.08 -8.11
N THR A 112 13.72 4.97 -7.14
CA THR A 112 14.75 5.94 -6.72
C THR A 112 15.08 5.89 -5.22
N GLY A 113 14.31 5.10 -4.45
CA GLY A 113 14.58 4.75 -3.05
C GLY A 113 14.09 5.78 -2.04
N GLU A 114 13.44 6.86 -2.48
CA GLU A 114 12.83 7.83 -1.60
C GLU A 114 11.69 7.22 -0.82
N ARG A 115 11.50 7.75 0.38
CA ARG A 115 10.51 7.30 1.33
C ARG A 115 9.97 8.48 2.13
N ILE A 116 8.66 8.51 2.38
CA ILE A 116 7.98 9.58 3.12
C ILE A 116 6.96 9.00 4.10
N ALA A 117 6.90 9.53 5.32
CA ALA A 117 5.99 9.03 6.36
C ALA A 117 4.53 9.40 6.09
N VAL A 118 3.62 8.48 6.43
CA VAL A 118 2.17 8.69 6.42
C VAL A 118 1.72 9.14 7.81
N ASN A 119 1.21 10.36 7.93
CA ASN A 119 0.82 10.98 9.21
C ASN A 119 -0.69 11.25 9.29
N GLY A 120 -1.50 10.25 8.93
CA GLY A 120 -2.98 10.34 8.98
C GLY A 120 -3.63 11.28 7.95
N GLN A 121 -2.84 11.81 7.00
CA GLN A 121 -3.36 12.62 5.90
C GLN A 121 -4.08 11.74 4.85
N THR A 122 -5.10 12.29 4.18
CA THR A 122 -5.78 11.63 3.04
C THR A 122 -5.12 11.94 1.68
N GLN A 123 -4.28 12.97 1.64
CA GLN A 123 -3.54 13.42 0.47
C GLN A 123 -2.07 13.63 0.85
N LEU A 124 -1.17 12.98 0.15
CA LEU A 124 0.28 13.09 0.38
C LEU A 124 0.96 13.58 -0.90
N SER A 125 1.68 14.68 -0.81
CA SER A 125 2.58 15.12 -1.90
C SER A 125 3.94 14.49 -1.70
N PHE A 126 4.44 13.78 -2.69
CA PHE A 126 5.67 13.01 -2.59
C PHE A 126 6.63 13.35 -3.74
N THR A 127 7.68 14.12 -3.44
CA THR A 127 8.72 14.44 -4.40
C THR A 127 9.63 13.23 -4.61
N VAL A 128 9.77 12.80 -5.86
CA VAL A 128 10.55 11.63 -6.28
C VAL A 128 11.50 12.02 -7.41
N GLY A 129 12.68 11.43 -7.47
CA GLY A 129 13.75 11.80 -8.39
C GLY A 129 14.88 12.62 -7.78
N ASP A 130 15.01 12.65 -6.45
CA ASP A 130 16.20 13.16 -5.77
C ASP A 130 17.05 11.96 -5.35
N PHE A 131 18.10 11.65 -6.11
CA PHE A 131 19.07 10.61 -5.73
C PHE A 131 19.77 11.00 -4.43
N LYS A 132 19.24 10.56 -3.29
CA LYS A 132 19.92 10.62 -2.01
C LYS A 132 20.53 9.28 -1.66
N LEU A 133 21.70 9.03 -2.23
CA LEU A 133 22.72 8.20 -1.57
C LEU A 133 23.88 9.16 -1.30
N GLY A 134 23.99 9.68 -0.08
CA GLY A 134 24.38 8.85 1.04
C GLY A 134 25.89 8.74 0.94
N GLU A 135 26.60 9.62 1.65
CA GLU A 135 28.05 9.59 1.76
C GLU A 135 28.50 8.16 2.08
N LYS A 136 29.11 7.45 1.12
CA LYS A 136 29.97 6.34 1.49
C LYS A 136 31.15 6.97 2.25
N PRO A 137 31.57 6.41 3.40
CA PRO A 137 32.70 6.95 4.15
C PRO A 137 33.88 7.04 3.21
N SER A 138 34.70 8.10 3.37
CA SER A 138 36.08 8.14 2.94
C SER A 138 36.71 6.75 3.06
N THR A 139 36.76 6.02 1.95
CA THR A 139 37.56 4.82 1.86
C THR A 139 38.94 5.33 1.51
N ASN A 140 39.83 5.26 2.51
CA ASN A 140 41.26 5.37 2.24
C ASN A 140 41.59 4.46 1.05
N PRO A 141 42.40 4.90 0.08
CA PRO A 141 42.78 4.09 -1.07
C PRO A 141 43.47 2.82 -0.57
N GLY A 142 42.70 1.73 -0.55
CA GLY A 142 43.16 0.40 -0.21
C GLY A 142 44.17 -0.08 -1.26
N LYS A 143 45.14 -0.85 -0.78
CA LYS A 143 46.29 -1.37 -1.55
C LYS A 143 45.88 -2.03 -2.88
N LYS A 144 46.78 -1.89 -3.87
CA LYS A 144 46.84 -2.63 -5.14
C LYS A 144 46.25 -4.04 -5.03
N MET A 145 45.22 -4.32 -5.83
CA MET A 145 44.83 -5.69 -6.12
C MET A 145 45.91 -6.35 -6.97
N ALA A 146 46.41 -7.51 -6.51
CA ALA A 146 47.08 -8.46 -7.37
C ALA A 146 46.06 -9.03 -8.37
N PRO A 147 46.48 -9.47 -9.58
CA PRO A 147 45.55 -10.10 -10.52
C PRO A 147 44.92 -11.30 -9.85
N SER A 148 43.62 -11.23 -9.58
CA SER A 148 42.90 -12.32 -8.95
C SER A 148 42.83 -13.47 -9.95
N SER A 149 43.41 -14.60 -9.56
CA SER A 149 43.10 -15.89 -10.16
C SER A 149 41.58 -16.11 -10.06
N ARG A 150 40.94 -16.17 -11.23
CA ARG A 150 39.51 -16.47 -11.45
C ARG A 150 39.01 -17.53 -10.47
N GLY A 151 38.13 -17.12 -9.56
CA GLY A 151 37.28 -17.99 -8.75
C GLY A 151 35.82 -17.67 -9.03
N LYS A 152 35.09 -18.66 -9.56
CA LYS A 152 33.63 -18.72 -9.79
C LYS A 152 32.97 -17.56 -10.56
N THR A 153 32.75 -17.84 -11.86
CA THR A 153 31.69 -17.35 -12.75
C THR A 153 30.59 -16.47 -12.13
N THR A 154 30.80 -15.17 -12.12
CA THR A 154 29.74 -14.21 -12.48
C THR A 154 30.11 -13.72 -13.89
N SER A 155 29.28 -13.94 -14.90
CA SER A 155 29.61 -13.52 -16.27
C SER A 155 29.56 -11.99 -16.33
N ASN A 156 30.57 -11.37 -16.93
CA ASN A 156 30.50 -9.95 -17.29
C ASN A 156 29.27 -9.75 -18.19
N LEU A 157 28.35 -8.89 -17.77
CA LEU A 157 27.13 -8.56 -18.50
C LEU A 157 27.41 -7.63 -19.69
N LEU A 158 28.57 -6.93 -19.66
CA LEU A 158 29.06 -6.13 -20.77
C LEU A 158 29.93 -6.99 -21.69
N VAL A 159 29.91 -6.67 -22.98
CA VAL A 159 30.86 -7.21 -23.96
C VAL A 159 32.00 -6.23 -24.21
N ASN A 160 33.18 -6.75 -24.53
CA ASN A 160 34.35 -5.96 -24.91
C ASN A 160 34.73 -4.86 -23.89
N GLY A 161 34.56 -5.13 -22.59
CA GLY A 161 34.89 -4.18 -21.52
C GLY A 161 36.39 -3.96 -21.29
N ASP A 162 37.23 -4.86 -21.83
CA ASP A 162 38.68 -4.74 -21.94
C ASP A 162 39.11 -3.99 -23.22
N PHE A 163 38.16 -3.58 -24.06
CA PHE A 163 38.37 -2.77 -25.27
C PHE A 163 39.32 -3.35 -26.34
N GLU A 164 39.72 -4.60 -26.23
CA GLU A 164 40.66 -5.24 -27.16
C GLU A 164 40.06 -5.47 -28.56
N ALA A 165 38.73 -5.52 -28.67
CA ALA A 165 38.06 -5.46 -29.96
C ALA A 165 37.77 -4.00 -30.36
N ASN A 166 38.16 -3.62 -31.58
CA ASN A 166 37.85 -2.31 -32.14
C ASN A 166 36.40 -2.27 -32.69
N ASP A 167 35.43 -2.35 -31.78
CA ASP A 167 33.99 -2.34 -32.08
C ASP A 167 33.25 -1.33 -31.20
N ILE A 168 33.61 -0.05 -31.36
CA ILE A 168 32.92 1.08 -30.73
C ILE A 168 31.98 1.71 -31.75
N GLY A 169 30.67 1.68 -31.48
CA GLY A 169 29.65 2.29 -32.32
C GLY A 169 29.45 3.79 -32.05
N ILE A 170 28.66 4.42 -32.91
CA ILE A 170 28.12 5.77 -32.67
C ILE A 170 26.61 5.64 -32.45
N ALA A 171 26.11 6.12 -31.33
CA ALA A 171 24.69 6.17 -31.03
C ALA A 171 24.32 7.52 -30.39
N SER A 172 23.10 7.97 -30.64
CA SER A 172 22.54 9.12 -29.91
C SER A 172 22.24 8.68 -28.49
N TYR A 173 22.72 9.44 -27.49
CA TYR A 173 22.19 9.38 -26.13
C TYR A 173 20.76 9.93 -26.17
N SER A 174 19.78 9.03 -26.27
CA SER A 174 18.37 9.33 -26.00
C SER A 174 17.95 8.56 -24.77
N GLN A 175 17.15 9.18 -23.91
CA GLN A 175 16.50 8.56 -22.75
C GLN A 175 15.43 7.52 -23.17
N SER A 176 15.64 6.83 -24.28
CA SER A 176 14.76 5.82 -24.86
C SER A 176 15.56 4.82 -25.71
N ALA A 177 15.32 3.52 -25.48
CA ALA A 177 15.85 2.37 -26.21
C ALA A 177 17.39 2.33 -26.35
N PRO A 178 18.13 2.14 -25.24
CA PRO A 178 19.59 2.18 -25.26
C PRO A 178 20.17 0.98 -26.05
N PRO A 179 21.23 1.19 -26.84
CA PRO A 179 21.79 0.15 -27.70
C PRO A 179 22.56 -0.90 -26.89
N THR A 180 22.29 -2.18 -27.16
CA THR A 180 22.91 -3.32 -26.47
C THR A 180 24.01 -3.98 -27.32
N GLY A 181 24.86 -4.78 -26.66
CA GLY A 181 25.76 -5.73 -27.34
C GLY A 181 27.04 -5.12 -27.95
N LYS A 182 27.32 -3.84 -27.70
CA LYS A 182 28.65 -3.22 -27.87
C LYS A 182 28.71 -1.84 -27.21
N TRP A 183 29.90 -1.29 -27.08
CA TRP A 183 30.11 0.07 -26.59
C TRP A 183 29.78 1.11 -27.65
N HIS A 184 29.25 2.24 -27.21
CA HIS A 184 28.89 3.37 -28.06
C HIS A 184 29.47 4.68 -27.51
N THR A 185 29.74 5.61 -28.41
CA THR A 185 29.95 7.02 -28.09
C THR A 185 28.97 7.88 -28.89
N GLN A 186 28.85 9.18 -28.60
CA GLN A 186 28.03 10.09 -29.38
C GLN A 186 28.81 10.75 -30.52
N ALA A 187 28.07 11.05 -31.60
CA ALA A 187 28.62 11.70 -32.79
C ALA A 187 29.32 13.04 -32.50
N ASP A 188 28.82 13.83 -31.53
CA ASP A 188 29.41 15.11 -31.12
C ASP A 188 30.52 14.97 -30.06
N ARG A 189 30.78 13.75 -29.59
CA ARG A 189 31.80 13.42 -28.57
C ARG A 189 32.97 12.58 -29.11
N VAL A 190 32.90 12.09 -30.36
CA VAL A 190 33.93 11.24 -31.00
C VAL A 190 35.34 11.83 -31.01
N ASN A 191 35.48 13.16 -30.93
CA ASN A 191 36.78 13.84 -30.96
C ASN A 191 37.38 14.05 -29.56
N TYR A 192 36.67 13.68 -28.48
CA TYR A 192 37.07 13.96 -27.10
C TYR A 192 37.59 12.74 -26.36
N ALA A 193 37.37 11.53 -26.90
CA ALA A 193 38.03 10.30 -26.49
C ALA A 193 38.09 9.30 -27.65
N HIS A 194 39.00 8.33 -27.57
CA HIS A 194 39.24 7.32 -28.60
C HIS A 194 39.83 6.05 -28.00
N LEU A 195 39.82 4.95 -28.76
CA LEU A 195 40.65 3.79 -28.45
C LEU A 195 42.12 4.13 -28.68
N ALA A 196 42.94 3.88 -27.65
CA ALA A 196 44.37 4.11 -27.66
C ALA A 196 45.12 2.86 -27.18
N THR A 197 46.33 2.63 -27.69
CA THR A 197 47.18 1.55 -27.21
C THR A 197 48.11 2.04 -26.11
N VAL A 198 47.95 1.52 -24.90
CA VAL A 198 48.81 1.83 -23.75
C VAL A 198 49.48 0.54 -23.28
N SER A 199 50.81 0.50 -23.35
CA SER A 199 51.61 -0.67 -22.93
C SER A 199 51.18 -2.01 -23.56
N GLY A 200 50.60 -1.96 -24.77
CA GLY A 200 50.17 -3.15 -25.51
C GLY A 200 48.71 -3.57 -25.30
N SER A 201 47.96 -2.91 -24.42
CA SER A 201 46.50 -3.05 -24.27
C SER A 201 45.76 -1.92 -24.97
N GLN A 202 44.54 -2.18 -25.44
CA GLN A 202 43.61 -1.12 -25.85
C GLN A 202 42.94 -0.52 -24.62
N VAL A 203 42.83 0.80 -24.59
CA VAL A 203 42.13 1.54 -23.53
C VAL A 203 41.26 2.62 -24.17
N TRP A 204 40.18 3.01 -23.49
CA TRP A 204 39.41 4.18 -23.91
C TRP A 204 40.00 5.44 -23.27
N GLN A 205 40.60 6.32 -24.08
CA GLN A 205 41.41 7.45 -23.62
C GLN A 205 40.84 8.80 -24.06
N ALA A 206 40.72 9.71 -23.10
CA ALA A 206 40.41 11.12 -23.32
C ALA A 206 41.52 11.82 -24.13
N THR A 207 41.12 12.76 -25.00
CA THR A 207 42.02 13.55 -25.85
C THR A 207 41.93 15.04 -25.58
N ASN A 208 41.00 15.49 -24.72
CA ASN A 208 40.65 16.89 -24.55
C ASN A 208 40.56 17.28 -23.07
N ALA A 209 41.30 18.32 -22.69
CA ALA A 209 41.33 18.84 -21.31
C ALA A 209 40.09 19.62 -20.89
N ASN A 210 39.26 20.06 -21.84
CA ASN A 210 38.14 20.97 -21.57
C ASN A 210 36.77 20.39 -21.98
N GLN A 211 36.76 19.21 -22.60
CA GLN A 211 35.54 18.56 -23.04
C GLN A 211 35.57 17.08 -22.67
N TRP A 212 34.43 16.57 -22.23
CA TRP A 212 34.27 15.19 -21.79
C TRP A 212 34.12 14.27 -22.99
N GLY A 213 35.04 13.32 -23.12
CA GLY A 213 34.81 12.12 -23.90
C GLY A 213 33.83 11.21 -23.18
N MET A 214 33.09 10.41 -23.95
CA MET A 214 31.98 9.62 -23.43
C MET A 214 31.97 8.23 -24.05
N ILE A 215 31.64 7.23 -23.24
CA ILE A 215 31.39 5.87 -23.71
C ILE A 215 30.32 5.21 -22.85
N PHE A 216 29.46 4.41 -23.46
CA PHE A 216 28.37 3.74 -22.75
C PHE A 216 28.01 2.39 -23.36
N GLN A 217 27.49 1.49 -22.54
CA GLN A 217 26.95 0.21 -22.99
C GLN A 217 25.86 -0.26 -22.01
N THR A 218 24.83 -0.87 -22.58
CA THR A 218 23.67 -1.34 -21.83
C THR A 218 23.60 -2.85 -21.74
N ALA A 219 23.25 -3.33 -20.55
CA ALA A 219 23.05 -4.73 -20.24
C ALA A 219 21.67 -4.97 -19.64
N ALA A 220 21.11 -6.15 -19.91
CA ALA A 220 19.91 -6.62 -19.22
C ALA A 220 20.26 -7.09 -17.80
N ILE A 221 19.39 -6.81 -16.84
CA ILE A 221 19.56 -7.14 -15.41
C ILE A 221 18.24 -7.65 -14.83
N THR A 222 18.32 -8.30 -13.67
CA THR A 222 17.14 -8.63 -12.86
C THR A 222 16.80 -7.46 -11.92
N PRO A 223 15.55 -6.97 -11.91
CA PRO A 223 15.12 -5.96 -10.96
C PRO A 223 15.35 -6.39 -9.50
N SER A 224 15.49 -5.43 -8.59
CA SER A 224 15.67 -5.67 -7.15
C SER A 224 16.89 -6.54 -6.77
N THR A 225 17.83 -6.81 -7.70
CA THR A 225 19.05 -7.57 -7.41
C THR A 225 20.31 -6.68 -7.41
N PRO A 226 21.39 -7.09 -6.72
CA PRO A 226 22.66 -6.36 -6.77
C PRO A 226 23.31 -6.38 -8.16
N VAL A 227 23.81 -5.23 -8.59
CA VAL A 227 24.62 -5.02 -9.78
C VAL A 227 25.91 -4.31 -9.37
N THR A 228 27.06 -4.85 -9.76
CA THR A 228 28.39 -4.34 -9.40
C THR A 228 29.15 -3.94 -10.66
N LEU A 229 29.61 -2.69 -10.70
CA LEU A 229 30.50 -2.18 -11.74
C LEU A 229 31.92 -2.09 -11.18
N ASP A 230 32.86 -2.75 -11.84
CA ASP A 230 34.30 -2.72 -11.59
C ASP A 230 35.01 -2.16 -12.82
N TYR A 231 35.99 -1.27 -12.64
CA TYR A 231 36.86 -0.86 -13.74
C TYR A 231 38.21 -0.34 -13.26
N GLN A 232 39.16 -0.27 -14.19
CA GLN A 232 40.45 0.37 -14.00
C GLN A 232 40.49 1.70 -14.72
N TYR A 233 41.18 2.66 -14.12
CA TYR A 233 41.39 3.96 -14.75
C TYR A 233 42.73 4.54 -14.35
N ARG A 234 43.29 5.38 -15.22
CA ARG A 234 44.55 6.07 -14.94
C ARG A 234 44.40 7.57 -15.09
N ILE A 235 44.89 8.26 -14.08
CA ILE A 235 45.08 9.72 -14.10
C ILE A 235 46.56 9.97 -14.41
N ASN A 236 46.83 10.73 -15.47
CA ASN A 236 48.18 10.96 -15.93
C ASN A 236 48.74 12.29 -15.42
N GLN A 237 47.88 13.26 -15.12
CA GLN A 237 48.26 14.58 -14.65
C GLN A 237 47.43 15.01 -13.44
N GLN A 238 48.07 15.75 -12.53
CA GLN A 238 47.39 16.33 -11.38
C GLN A 238 46.46 17.44 -11.84
N ALA A 239 45.22 17.45 -11.34
CA ALA A 239 44.25 18.49 -11.65
C ALA A 239 44.81 19.88 -11.28
N SER A 240 44.74 20.81 -12.23
CA SER A 240 45.14 22.21 -12.06
C SER A 240 43.92 23.13 -12.22
N GLN A 241 44.07 24.42 -11.86
CA GLN A 241 43.02 25.43 -12.01
C GLN A 241 42.49 25.57 -13.47
N TRP A 242 43.25 25.08 -14.47
CA TRP A 242 42.97 25.27 -15.90
C TRP A 242 42.82 23.96 -16.68
N SER A 243 42.99 22.80 -16.04
CA SER A 243 42.87 21.48 -16.66
C SER A 243 42.66 20.40 -15.60
N SER A 244 41.57 19.63 -15.70
CA SER A 244 41.30 18.48 -14.85
C SER A 244 41.34 17.19 -15.66
N ASP A 245 42.26 16.30 -15.32
CA ASP A 245 42.08 14.88 -15.56
C ASP A 245 40.96 14.44 -14.61
N ASP A 246 39.83 13.99 -15.15
CA ASP A 246 38.69 13.59 -14.33
C ASP A 246 37.86 12.50 -15.02
N ILE A 247 37.07 11.79 -14.22
CA ILE A 247 36.29 10.63 -14.63
C ILE A 247 35.00 10.51 -13.82
N TYR A 248 33.91 10.23 -14.53
CA TYR A 248 32.61 9.93 -13.95
C TYR A 248 32.07 8.63 -14.53
N ALA A 249 31.38 7.87 -13.68
CA ALA A 249 30.66 6.67 -14.09
C ALA A 249 29.29 6.67 -13.41
N ASP A 250 28.25 6.41 -14.19
CA ASP A 250 26.86 6.37 -13.76
C ASP A 250 26.24 5.01 -14.10
N PHE A 251 25.37 4.53 -13.21
CA PHE A 251 24.37 3.52 -13.54
C PHE A 251 23.12 4.24 -14.02
N ILE A 252 22.65 4.01 -15.23
CA ILE A 252 21.39 4.59 -15.72
C ILE A 252 20.40 3.45 -15.92
N TRP A 253 19.22 3.56 -15.30
CA TRP A 253 18.24 2.49 -15.22
C TRP A 253 17.09 2.72 -16.20
N PHE A 254 16.66 1.66 -16.87
CA PHE A 254 15.53 1.67 -17.79
C PHE A 254 14.59 0.51 -17.54
N ASP A 255 13.29 0.72 -17.78
CA ASP A 255 12.30 -0.36 -17.79
C ASP A 255 12.39 -1.21 -19.07
N ALA A 256 11.55 -2.24 -19.18
CA ALA A 256 11.50 -3.14 -20.33
C ALA A 256 11.13 -2.42 -21.65
N ASN A 257 10.44 -1.28 -21.57
CA ASN A 257 10.06 -0.45 -22.72
C ASN A 257 11.17 0.58 -23.07
N GLY A 258 12.25 0.63 -22.30
CA GLY A 258 13.34 1.57 -22.46
C GLY A 258 13.05 2.96 -21.90
N ASN A 259 12.03 3.14 -21.05
CA ASN A 259 11.76 4.41 -20.38
C ASN A 259 12.78 4.64 -19.26
N TRP A 260 13.20 5.89 -19.09
CA TRP A 260 14.17 6.29 -18.07
C TRP A 260 13.58 6.23 -16.65
N LEU A 261 14.17 5.39 -15.80
CA LEU A 261 13.77 5.22 -14.40
C LEU A 261 14.62 6.02 -13.43
N GLY A 262 15.82 6.44 -13.84
CA GLY A 262 16.78 7.02 -12.90
C GLY A 262 18.24 6.88 -13.30
N TYR A 263 19.15 7.59 -12.62
CA TYR A 263 20.59 7.32 -12.67
C TYR A 263 21.26 7.43 -11.29
N VAL A 264 22.27 6.62 -11.01
CA VAL A 264 23.06 6.69 -9.79
C VAL A 264 24.51 6.98 -10.13
N HIS A 265 25.05 8.06 -9.57
CA HIS A 265 26.46 8.41 -9.70
C HIS A 265 27.35 7.53 -8.81
N MET A 266 28.45 7.02 -9.35
CA MET A 266 29.48 6.38 -8.53
C MET A 266 30.27 7.42 -7.73
N ALA A 267 30.24 7.32 -6.41
CA ALA A 267 30.90 8.30 -5.54
C ALA A 267 32.44 8.24 -5.60
N GLY A 268 33.09 9.40 -5.50
CA GLY A 268 34.51 9.50 -5.12
C GLY A 268 35.54 9.24 -6.23
N LEU A 269 35.18 9.38 -7.51
CA LEU A 269 36.06 9.10 -8.63
C LEU A 269 37.07 10.22 -8.94
N SER A 270 36.81 11.44 -8.50
CA SER A 270 37.71 12.59 -8.68
C SER A 270 38.96 12.42 -7.79
N ASN A 271 40.05 11.93 -8.36
CA ASN A 271 41.34 11.90 -7.68
C ASN A 271 42.28 12.91 -8.34
N THR A 272 42.90 13.78 -7.53
CA THR A 272 43.81 14.79 -8.08
C THR A 272 45.23 14.26 -8.26
N ASN A 273 45.54 13.04 -7.81
CA ASN A 273 46.89 12.49 -7.90
C ASN A 273 47.05 11.56 -9.11
N PRO A 274 48.13 11.73 -9.91
CA PRO A 274 48.46 10.80 -10.99
C PRO A 274 48.68 9.38 -10.46
N GLY A 275 48.16 8.39 -11.17
CA GLY A 275 48.26 6.99 -10.78
C GLY A 275 47.32 6.08 -11.55
N LEU A 276 47.54 4.78 -11.41
CA LEU A 276 46.62 3.74 -11.85
C LEU A 276 45.75 3.33 -10.66
N PHE A 277 44.45 3.31 -10.87
CA PHE A 277 43.45 3.06 -9.85
C PHE A 277 42.45 1.99 -10.30
N SER A 278 41.69 1.47 -9.35
CA SER A 278 40.54 0.62 -9.58
C SER A 278 39.38 1.16 -8.78
N ALA A 279 38.22 1.24 -9.41
CA ALA A 279 36.98 1.64 -8.77
C ALA A 279 36.00 0.46 -8.81
N ASN A 280 35.20 0.36 -7.75
CA ASN A 280 34.05 -0.51 -7.72
C ASN A 280 32.88 0.18 -7.04
N ASP A 281 31.67 -0.11 -7.49
CA ASP A 281 30.46 0.25 -6.78
C ASP A 281 29.38 -0.79 -7.03
N THR A 282 28.56 -1.05 -6.01
CA THR A 282 27.48 -2.02 -6.06
C THR A 282 26.18 -1.31 -5.72
N ARG A 283 25.19 -1.47 -6.59
CA ARG A 283 23.86 -0.88 -6.45
C ARG A 283 22.80 -1.96 -6.57
N THR A 284 21.70 -1.82 -5.84
CA THR A 284 20.52 -2.65 -6.07
C THR A 284 19.76 -2.08 -7.25
N ALA A 285 19.44 -2.92 -8.24
CA ALA A 285 18.62 -2.53 -9.37
C ALA A 285 17.23 -2.08 -8.90
N PRO A 286 16.66 -1.01 -9.49
CA PRO A 286 15.28 -0.60 -9.27
C PRO A 286 14.28 -1.73 -9.50
N ALA A 287 13.11 -1.69 -8.82
CA ALA A 287 12.11 -2.75 -8.88
C ALA A 287 11.50 -3.02 -10.26
N ASN A 288 11.49 -2.00 -11.15
CA ASN A 288 11.02 -2.12 -12.54
C ASN A 288 12.17 -2.00 -13.56
N ALA A 289 13.43 -1.98 -13.15
CA ALA A 289 14.53 -1.90 -14.10
C ALA A 289 14.73 -3.24 -14.81
N ALA A 290 14.66 -3.22 -16.15
CA ALA A 290 15.02 -4.35 -17.01
C ALA A 290 16.45 -4.20 -17.58
N TYR A 291 16.92 -2.95 -17.66
CA TYR A 291 18.23 -2.64 -18.22
C TYR A 291 19.00 -1.65 -17.35
N VAL A 292 20.32 -1.77 -17.40
CA VAL A 292 21.26 -0.78 -16.87
C VAL A 292 22.27 -0.39 -17.94
N GLU A 293 22.38 0.90 -18.18
CA GLU A 293 23.44 1.49 -18.99
C GLU A 293 24.59 1.91 -18.06
N VAL A 294 25.77 1.39 -18.34
CA VAL A 294 27.01 1.89 -17.76
C VAL A 294 27.45 3.06 -18.61
N PHE A 295 27.36 4.26 -18.05
CA PHE A 295 27.69 5.50 -18.73
C PHE A 295 28.95 6.11 -18.13
N ILE A 296 29.98 6.33 -18.93
CA ILE A 296 31.29 6.79 -18.46
C ILE A 296 31.73 8.04 -19.21
N LEU A 297 32.14 9.06 -18.45
CA LEU A 297 32.76 10.28 -18.95
C LEU A 297 34.23 10.33 -18.54
N VAL A 298 35.08 10.75 -19.47
CA VAL A 298 36.52 10.95 -19.25
C VAL A 298 36.97 12.32 -19.78
N GLN A 299 37.86 13.00 -19.06
CA GLN A 299 38.41 14.30 -19.46
C GLN A 299 39.93 14.33 -19.29
N GLY A 300 40.58 15.22 -20.02
CA GLY A 300 42.03 15.44 -19.92
C GLY A 300 42.78 14.35 -20.65
N THR A 301 43.62 13.66 -19.91
CA THR A 301 44.48 12.58 -20.38
C THR A 301 44.15 11.25 -19.72
N VAL A 302 43.00 11.16 -19.04
CA VAL A 302 42.50 9.95 -18.39
C VAL A 302 42.22 8.87 -19.41
N TRP A 303 42.50 7.63 -19.03
CA TRP A 303 41.98 6.46 -19.75
C TRP A 303 41.34 5.46 -18.80
N ILE A 304 40.42 4.67 -19.34
CA ILE A 304 39.72 3.57 -18.66
C ILE A 304 39.98 2.25 -19.36
N ASP A 305 39.91 1.17 -18.60
CA ASP A 305 40.12 -0.19 -19.07
C ASP A 305 39.45 -1.20 -18.13
N ASN A 306 39.30 -2.45 -18.58
CA ASN A 306 38.81 -3.59 -17.81
C ASN A 306 37.46 -3.29 -17.12
N VAL A 307 36.51 -2.73 -17.87
CA VAL A 307 35.17 -2.41 -17.38
C VAL A 307 34.34 -3.69 -17.33
N VAL A 308 33.94 -4.07 -16.12
CA VAL A 308 33.21 -5.30 -15.85
C VAL A 308 31.95 -4.95 -15.08
N LEU A 309 30.80 -5.34 -15.62
CA LEU A 309 29.53 -5.29 -14.91
C LEU A 309 29.15 -6.71 -14.53
N THR A 310 28.96 -6.98 -13.24
CA THR A 310 28.43 -8.25 -12.76
C THR A 310 27.06 -8.02 -12.11
N GLY A 311 26.17 -8.98 -12.25
CA GLY A 311 24.83 -8.91 -11.69
C GLY A 311 24.08 -10.21 -11.94
N THR A 312 22.86 -10.28 -11.44
CA THR A 312 21.95 -11.38 -11.77
C THR A 312 21.39 -11.11 -13.17
N ALA A 313 21.59 -12.07 -14.08
CA ALA A 313 20.87 -12.06 -15.35
C ALA A 313 19.37 -12.25 -15.08
N PRO A 314 18.48 -11.66 -15.89
CA PRO A 314 17.04 -11.61 -15.66
C PRO A 314 16.52 -12.92 -15.05
N SER A 315 15.80 -12.84 -13.93
CA SER A 315 15.10 -13.99 -13.39
C SER A 315 14.16 -14.55 -14.47
N SER A 316 13.81 -15.83 -14.36
CA SER A 316 12.70 -16.31 -15.16
C SER A 316 11.44 -15.50 -14.84
N ASP A 317 10.62 -15.36 -15.88
CA ASP A 317 9.22 -14.99 -15.85
C ASP A 317 8.53 -16.29 -16.23
N ASP A 318 8.14 -17.06 -15.21
CA ASP A 318 7.75 -18.47 -15.38
C ASP A 318 6.40 -18.62 -16.07
N ASP A 319 5.51 -17.62 -15.99
CA ASP A 319 4.18 -17.63 -16.59
C ASP A 319 4.03 -16.70 -17.81
N GLY A 320 5.01 -15.85 -18.07
CA GLY A 320 5.13 -15.03 -19.27
C GLY A 320 4.24 -13.79 -19.26
N ASP A 321 3.87 -13.28 -18.08
CA ASP A 321 3.01 -12.10 -17.93
C ASP A 321 3.77 -10.77 -18.09
N GLY A 322 5.11 -10.83 -18.15
CA GLY A 322 6.01 -9.69 -18.29
C GLY A 322 6.53 -9.11 -16.97
N ILE A 323 6.14 -9.67 -15.83
CA ILE A 323 6.64 -9.33 -14.51
C ILE A 323 7.62 -10.41 -14.06
N PRO A 324 8.89 -10.06 -13.76
CA PRO A 324 9.85 -11.07 -13.32
C PRO A 324 9.41 -11.70 -11.99
N ASN A 325 9.65 -13.01 -11.80
CA ASN A 325 9.25 -13.77 -10.59
C ASN A 325 9.61 -13.12 -9.24
N THR A 326 10.64 -12.26 -9.19
CA THR A 326 11.04 -11.56 -7.96
C THR A 326 10.13 -10.39 -7.59
N SER A 327 9.33 -9.92 -8.54
CA SER A 327 8.43 -8.76 -8.43
C SER A 327 6.95 -9.15 -8.59
N ASP A 328 6.69 -10.41 -8.92
CA ASP A 328 5.38 -11.02 -9.13
C ASP A 328 4.95 -11.80 -7.87
N ASP A 329 3.77 -11.47 -7.35
CA ASP A 329 3.18 -12.16 -6.19
C ASP A 329 2.53 -13.51 -6.61
N TYR A 330 2.31 -13.72 -7.92
CA TYR A 330 1.71 -14.91 -8.53
C TYR A 330 2.55 -15.47 -9.70
N PRO A 331 3.83 -15.86 -9.49
CA PRO A 331 4.79 -16.20 -10.55
C PRO A 331 4.49 -17.45 -11.38
N ASN A 332 3.30 -18.05 -11.25
CA ASN A 332 2.85 -19.21 -12.00
C ASN A 332 1.43 -19.03 -12.56
N ASP A 333 0.85 -17.84 -12.50
CA ASP A 333 -0.50 -17.51 -12.95
C ASP A 333 -0.50 -16.17 -13.70
N ASN A 334 -0.33 -16.23 -15.02
CA ASN A 334 -0.25 -15.05 -15.88
C ASN A 334 -1.51 -14.18 -15.97
N THR A 335 -2.54 -14.48 -15.19
CA THR A 335 -3.72 -13.64 -15.04
C THR A 335 -3.64 -12.71 -13.82
N LYS A 336 -2.66 -12.91 -12.94
CA LYS A 336 -2.47 -12.19 -11.67
C LYS A 336 -1.01 -11.81 -11.53
N ALA A 337 -0.75 -10.66 -10.92
CA ALA A 337 0.62 -10.18 -10.69
C ALA A 337 0.81 -9.60 -9.28
N TYR A 338 -0.25 -9.02 -8.69
CA TYR A 338 -0.14 -8.25 -7.46
C TYR A 338 -1.17 -8.66 -6.42
N ALA A 339 -0.71 -8.89 -5.19
CA ALA A 339 -1.54 -9.17 -4.04
C ALA A 339 -1.74 -7.91 -3.16
N SER A 340 -2.92 -7.80 -2.56
CA SER A 340 -3.21 -6.83 -1.51
C SER A 340 -4.21 -7.42 -0.52
N TYR A 341 -4.26 -6.89 0.70
CA TYR A 341 -5.01 -7.52 1.80
C TYR A 341 -6.03 -6.58 2.43
N TYR A 342 -7.15 -7.14 2.88
CA TYR A 342 -8.11 -6.48 3.76
C TYR A 342 -8.40 -7.32 5.02
N PRO A 343 -8.17 -6.78 6.23
CA PRO A 343 -7.43 -5.56 6.51
C PRO A 343 -6.02 -5.60 5.90
N THR A 344 -5.40 -4.43 5.75
CA THR A 344 -4.04 -4.32 5.23
C THR A 344 -3.02 -5.01 6.11
N SER A 345 -3.33 -5.16 7.40
CA SER A 345 -2.60 -6.02 8.33
C SER A 345 -3.53 -6.51 9.43
N GLY A 346 -3.35 -7.76 9.84
CA GLY A 346 -4.20 -8.40 10.86
C GLY A 346 -5.55 -8.83 10.31
N TYR A 347 -6.54 -8.89 11.21
CA TYR A 347 -7.89 -9.42 10.97
C TYR A 347 -8.92 -8.39 11.42
N GLN A 348 -10.01 -8.25 10.66
CA GLN A 348 -11.16 -7.44 11.07
C GLN A 348 -12.08 -8.33 11.88
N THR A 349 -12.36 -7.94 13.13
CA THR A 349 -13.37 -8.56 13.97
C THR A 349 -14.56 -7.62 14.07
N LEU A 350 -15.76 -8.12 13.76
CA LEU A 350 -17.02 -7.43 14.03
C LEU A 350 -17.76 -8.20 15.12
N ALA A 351 -18.22 -7.46 16.13
CA ALA A 351 -19.01 -8.00 17.23
C ALA A 351 -20.37 -7.30 17.23
N PHE A 352 -21.43 -8.11 17.07
CA PHE A 352 -22.79 -7.65 16.79
C PHE A 352 -23.71 -7.82 18.00
N GLU A 353 -24.70 -6.94 18.06
CA GLU A 353 -25.98 -7.11 18.75
C GLU A 353 -27.07 -7.32 17.68
N ASP A 354 -27.98 -8.27 17.87
CA ASP A 354 -28.90 -8.72 16.82
C ASP A 354 -30.30 -8.09 16.86
N LEU A 355 -30.63 -7.38 17.94
CA LEU A 355 -32.01 -6.95 18.22
C LEU A 355 -32.45 -5.68 17.50
N TRP A 356 -31.62 -5.11 16.61
CA TRP A 356 -31.96 -3.90 15.87
C TRP A 356 -33.36 -4.02 15.21
N PRO A 357 -34.23 -3.00 15.35
CA PRO A 357 -33.95 -1.65 15.85
C PRO A 357 -34.12 -1.43 17.36
N ALA A 358 -34.39 -2.49 18.14
CA ALA A 358 -34.37 -2.42 19.60
C ALA A 358 -32.96 -2.60 20.16
N LYS A 359 -32.66 -2.05 21.33
CA LYS A 359 -31.41 -2.35 22.04
C LYS A 359 -31.43 -3.77 22.62
N GLY A 360 -30.25 -4.39 22.69
CA GLY A 360 -29.98 -5.56 23.52
C GLY A 360 -29.31 -5.20 24.84
N ASP A 361 -28.52 -6.13 25.35
CA ASP A 361 -27.83 -6.04 26.64
C ASP A 361 -26.35 -5.62 26.51
N PHE A 362 -25.87 -5.35 25.29
CA PHE A 362 -24.56 -4.78 25.01
C PHE A 362 -23.39 -5.65 25.48
N ASP A 363 -23.56 -6.97 25.43
CA ASP A 363 -22.46 -7.91 25.57
C ASP A 363 -21.69 -8.12 24.24
N PHE A 364 -22.24 -7.66 23.11
CA PHE A 364 -21.67 -7.75 21.77
C PHE A 364 -21.22 -9.15 21.39
N ASN A 365 -21.96 -10.18 21.81
CA ASN A 365 -21.59 -11.56 21.53
C ASN A 365 -22.65 -12.32 20.72
N ASP A 366 -23.74 -11.65 20.29
CA ASP A 366 -24.84 -12.27 19.54
C ASP A 366 -24.33 -12.98 18.27
N LEU A 367 -23.41 -12.32 17.56
CA LEU A 367 -22.51 -12.91 16.58
C LEU A 367 -21.17 -12.16 16.63
N VAL A 368 -20.06 -12.89 16.69
CA VAL A 368 -18.71 -12.32 16.50
C VAL A 368 -18.06 -13.03 15.34
N VAL A 369 -17.58 -12.26 14.37
CA VAL A 369 -16.90 -12.80 13.18
C VAL A 369 -15.57 -12.11 12.95
N SER A 370 -14.56 -12.87 12.54
CA SER A 370 -13.27 -12.32 12.11
C SER A 370 -13.02 -12.65 10.65
N MET A 371 -12.49 -11.69 9.89
CA MET A 371 -12.21 -11.81 8.47
C MET A 371 -10.79 -11.37 8.13
N ASP A 372 -10.20 -12.09 7.18
CA ASP A 372 -9.10 -11.64 6.33
C ASP A 372 -9.41 -11.93 4.86
N VAL A 373 -8.88 -11.10 3.99
CA VAL A 373 -9.11 -11.15 2.54
C VAL A 373 -7.80 -10.93 1.82
N GLU A 374 -7.49 -11.82 0.88
CA GLU A 374 -6.44 -11.63 -0.12
C GLU A 374 -7.08 -11.24 -1.46
N MET A 375 -6.69 -10.11 -2.02
CA MET A 375 -7.16 -9.60 -3.31
C MET A 375 -6.04 -9.66 -4.35
N ALA A 376 -6.31 -10.29 -5.48
CA ALA A 376 -5.42 -10.39 -6.62
C ALA A 376 -5.74 -9.34 -7.71
N ALA A 377 -4.70 -8.79 -8.33
CA ALA A 377 -4.83 -7.91 -9.49
C ALA A 377 -3.84 -8.31 -10.61
N ASP A 378 -4.19 -7.97 -11.86
CA ASP A 378 -3.35 -8.19 -13.04
C ASP A 378 -2.18 -7.19 -13.14
N THR A 379 -1.34 -7.32 -14.17
CA THR A 379 -0.21 -6.41 -14.46
C THR A 379 -0.63 -4.95 -14.68
N GLY A 380 -1.91 -4.70 -14.99
CA GLY A 380 -2.52 -3.38 -15.09
C GLY A 380 -3.17 -2.88 -13.78
N ASN A 381 -2.97 -3.57 -12.66
CA ASN A 381 -3.62 -3.34 -11.36
C ASN A 381 -5.15 -3.47 -11.38
N LYS A 382 -5.72 -4.19 -12.35
CA LYS A 382 -7.15 -4.47 -12.36
C LYS A 382 -7.46 -5.66 -11.48
N LEU A 383 -8.49 -5.54 -10.64
CA LEU A 383 -8.91 -6.60 -9.74
C LEU A 383 -9.36 -7.85 -10.52
N VAL A 384 -8.86 -9.01 -10.09
CA VAL A 384 -9.12 -10.33 -10.70
C VAL A 384 -10.02 -11.16 -9.80
N ASP A 385 -9.58 -11.44 -8.58
CA ASP A 385 -10.39 -12.10 -7.56
C ASP A 385 -10.01 -11.68 -6.14
N ALA A 386 -10.85 -12.05 -5.19
CA ALA A 386 -10.63 -11.92 -3.76
C ALA A 386 -10.99 -13.23 -3.06
N THR A 387 -10.07 -13.76 -2.26
CA THR A 387 -10.28 -14.92 -1.42
C THR A 387 -10.56 -14.45 0.01
N PHE A 388 -11.73 -14.82 0.51
CA PHE A 388 -12.22 -14.46 1.84
C PHE A 388 -12.08 -15.66 2.77
N THR A 389 -11.55 -15.41 3.96
CA THR A 389 -11.55 -16.35 5.09
C THR A 389 -12.28 -15.70 6.25
N ILE A 390 -13.37 -16.30 6.71
CA ILE A 390 -14.21 -15.75 7.78
C ILE A 390 -14.39 -16.80 8.87
N SER A 391 -14.07 -16.46 10.12
CA SER A 391 -14.36 -17.30 11.28
C SER A 391 -15.56 -16.78 12.06
N ALA A 392 -16.49 -17.66 12.44
CA ALA A 392 -17.55 -17.37 13.40
C ALA A 392 -17.03 -17.63 14.83
N ASP A 393 -16.48 -16.58 15.44
CA ASP A 393 -15.79 -16.62 16.72
C ASP A 393 -16.76 -16.67 17.92
N ALA A 394 -17.98 -16.18 17.76
CA ALA A 394 -19.03 -16.33 18.76
C ALA A 394 -20.45 -16.38 18.17
N VAL A 395 -21.34 -17.16 18.79
CA VAL A 395 -22.78 -17.17 18.51
C VAL A 395 -23.53 -17.20 19.84
N GLY A 396 -23.98 -16.03 20.30
CA GLY A 396 -24.75 -15.86 21.55
C GLY A 396 -26.20 -15.50 21.38
N SER A 397 -26.59 -15.19 20.15
CA SER A 397 -27.98 -14.90 19.83
C SER A 397 -28.88 -16.09 20.19
N GLY A 398 -30.14 -15.80 20.50
CA GLY A 398 -31.22 -16.79 20.53
C GLY A 398 -32.03 -16.82 19.23
N LEU A 399 -31.69 -15.94 18.29
CA LEU A 399 -32.39 -15.70 17.04
C LEU A 399 -31.42 -16.04 15.90
N GLY A 400 -31.91 -16.69 14.84
CA GLY A 400 -31.07 -17.03 13.69
C GLY A 400 -30.63 -15.77 12.95
N ASN A 401 -29.35 -15.66 12.66
CA ASN A 401 -28.77 -14.55 11.91
C ASN A 401 -27.99 -15.09 10.70
N GLY A 402 -28.22 -14.49 9.53
CA GLY A 402 -27.39 -14.66 8.34
C GLY A 402 -26.25 -13.65 8.31
N LEU A 403 -25.19 -13.97 7.58
CA LEU A 403 -24.04 -13.10 7.35
C LEU A 403 -23.91 -12.82 5.86
N ALA A 404 -23.77 -11.54 5.54
CA ALA A 404 -23.59 -11.08 4.18
C ALA A 404 -22.43 -10.08 4.09
N ILE A 405 -21.92 -9.92 2.86
CA ILE A 405 -20.93 -8.93 2.51
C ILE A 405 -21.49 -8.05 1.41
N VAL A 406 -21.20 -6.76 1.48
CA VAL A 406 -21.40 -5.83 0.38
C VAL A 406 -20.10 -5.10 0.07
N LEU A 407 -19.82 -4.90 -1.21
CA LEU A 407 -18.61 -4.21 -1.64
C LEU A 407 -18.85 -2.69 -1.67
N ARG A 408 -17.90 -1.93 -1.12
CA ARG A 408 -17.96 -0.47 -0.97
C ARG A 408 -16.79 0.22 -1.62
N ASP A 409 -16.96 1.52 -1.88
CA ASP A 409 -15.83 2.38 -2.25
C ASP A 409 -14.92 2.68 -1.04
N ALA A 410 -13.79 3.33 -1.30
CA ALA A 410 -12.82 3.73 -0.27
C ALA A 410 -13.36 4.73 0.78
N ASN A 411 -14.55 5.32 0.57
CA ASN A 411 -15.21 6.23 1.50
C ASN A 411 -16.33 5.52 2.29
N GLY A 412 -16.54 4.21 2.09
CA GLY A 412 -17.60 3.44 2.73
C GLY A 412 -18.97 3.58 2.06
N ASN A 413 -19.07 4.16 0.87
CA ASN A 413 -20.35 4.23 0.15
C ASN A 413 -20.64 2.90 -0.54
N PHE A 414 -21.92 2.53 -0.57
CA PHE A 414 -22.40 1.38 -1.36
C PHE A 414 -22.01 1.54 -2.84
N LEU A 415 -21.29 0.56 -3.37
CA LEU A 415 -20.90 0.54 -4.77
C LEU A 415 -22.05 0.01 -5.62
N ASN A 416 -22.91 0.90 -6.12
CA ASN A 416 -24.07 0.53 -6.93
C ASN A 416 -23.68 0.16 -8.38
N GLN A 417 -22.83 -0.86 -8.51
CA GLN A 417 -22.27 -1.36 -9.75
C GLN A 417 -22.09 -2.87 -9.66
N ASP A 418 -22.43 -3.58 -10.72
CA ASP A 418 -22.14 -5.01 -10.84
C ASP A 418 -20.64 -5.20 -11.12
N VAL A 419 -19.89 -5.59 -10.10
CA VAL A 419 -18.44 -5.82 -10.15
C VAL A 419 -18.06 -7.28 -9.99
N ILE A 420 -19.02 -8.17 -9.71
CA ILE A 420 -18.79 -9.59 -9.43
C ILE A 420 -19.14 -10.39 -10.69
N SER A 421 -18.26 -11.27 -11.15
CA SER A 421 -18.59 -12.24 -12.21
C SER A 421 -19.07 -13.56 -11.65
N ASN A 422 -18.49 -14.00 -10.52
CA ASN A 422 -18.79 -15.28 -9.90
C ASN A 422 -18.46 -15.25 -8.40
N VAL A 423 -19.19 -16.05 -7.62
CA VAL A 423 -18.84 -16.41 -6.24
C VAL A 423 -18.77 -17.94 -6.18
N SER A 424 -17.68 -18.48 -5.64
CA SER A 424 -17.48 -19.93 -5.51
C SER A 424 -16.89 -20.30 -4.16
N GLY A 425 -17.16 -21.52 -3.69
CA GLY A 425 -16.78 -21.98 -2.35
C GLY A 425 -18.02 -22.04 -1.47
N GLU A 426 -17.90 -21.61 -0.23
CA GLU A 426 -18.95 -21.75 0.79
C GLU A 426 -19.94 -20.59 0.83
N ALA A 427 -19.73 -19.54 0.03
CA ALA A 427 -20.64 -18.42 -0.13
C ALA A 427 -21.32 -18.42 -1.50
N THR A 428 -22.36 -17.60 -1.65
CA THR A 428 -23.08 -17.40 -2.91
C THR A 428 -23.26 -15.92 -3.22
N ALA A 429 -23.42 -15.57 -4.50
CA ALA A 429 -23.81 -14.22 -4.88
C ALA A 429 -25.23 -13.95 -4.35
N ASP A 430 -25.43 -12.77 -3.76
CA ASP A 430 -26.76 -12.33 -3.33
C ASP A 430 -27.61 -12.00 -4.56
N PRO A 431 -28.74 -12.69 -4.81
CA PRO A 431 -29.57 -12.44 -5.97
C PRO A 431 -30.30 -11.09 -5.93
N ASP A 432 -30.45 -10.49 -4.75
CA ASP A 432 -31.22 -9.26 -4.54
C ASP A 432 -30.33 -8.01 -4.37
N VAL A 433 -29.00 -8.19 -4.21
CA VAL A 433 -28.02 -7.09 -4.07
C VAL A 433 -26.93 -7.20 -5.14
N THR A 434 -26.85 -6.19 -6.01
CA THR A 434 -25.98 -6.15 -7.22
C THR A 434 -24.51 -6.61 -7.02
N ASN A 435 -23.92 -6.31 -5.87
CA ASN A 435 -22.57 -6.70 -5.49
C ASN A 435 -22.52 -7.33 -4.08
N GLY A 436 -23.65 -7.94 -3.69
CA GLY A 436 -23.81 -8.62 -2.42
C GLY A 436 -23.36 -10.07 -2.50
N ILE A 437 -22.91 -10.58 -1.36
CA ILE A 437 -22.49 -11.96 -1.17
C ILE A 437 -23.18 -12.45 0.09
N ILE A 438 -23.84 -13.61 0.02
CA ILE A 438 -24.38 -14.31 1.19
C ILE A 438 -23.36 -15.36 1.60
N VAL A 439 -22.78 -15.20 2.80
CA VAL A 439 -21.87 -16.20 3.39
C VAL A 439 -22.70 -17.36 3.94
N PHE A 440 -23.74 -17.04 4.70
CA PHE A 440 -24.75 -18.01 5.14
C PHE A 440 -26.08 -17.31 5.44
N GLU A 441 -27.19 -18.04 5.28
CA GLU A 441 -28.55 -17.55 5.53
C GLU A 441 -28.94 -17.60 7.02
N ASP A 442 -28.44 -18.60 7.74
CA ASP A 442 -28.64 -18.81 9.18
C ASP A 442 -27.40 -19.50 9.76
N ILE A 443 -26.77 -18.88 10.76
CA ILE A 443 -25.58 -19.41 11.43
C ILE A 443 -25.82 -20.79 12.05
N TYR A 444 -27.02 -21.10 12.55
CA TYR A 444 -27.29 -22.39 13.19
C TYR A 444 -27.35 -23.55 12.18
N ASP A 445 -27.67 -23.25 10.92
CA ASP A 445 -27.64 -24.23 9.83
C ASP A 445 -26.24 -24.33 9.21
N ALA A 446 -25.45 -23.27 9.29
CA ALA A 446 -24.13 -23.17 8.67
C ALA A 446 -23.00 -23.83 9.47
N GLN A 447 -23.16 -24.00 10.79
CA GLN A 447 -22.13 -24.60 11.65
C GLN A 447 -22.15 -26.12 11.60
N GLU A 448 -20.97 -26.75 11.41
CA GLU A 448 -20.84 -28.22 11.48
C GLU A 448 -20.91 -28.72 12.93
N SER A 449 -20.39 -27.92 13.86
CA SER A 449 -20.44 -28.18 15.29
C SER A 449 -21.11 -27.03 16.03
N PHE A 450 -22.09 -27.37 16.87
CA PHE A 450 -22.92 -26.39 17.55
C PHE A 450 -22.08 -25.54 18.51
N TYR A 451 -21.71 -24.33 18.08
CA TYR A 451 -21.06 -23.34 18.92
C TYR A 451 -22.13 -22.43 19.50
N MET A 452 -22.29 -22.44 20.82
CA MET A 452 -23.03 -21.40 21.54
C MET A 452 -22.16 -20.87 22.67
N ASN A 453 -22.15 -19.55 22.85
CA ASN A 453 -21.45 -18.90 23.97
C ASN A 453 -22.29 -18.85 25.27
N ASN A 454 -23.52 -19.39 25.25
CA ASN A 454 -24.48 -19.34 26.36
C ASN A 454 -24.15 -20.25 27.57
N GLY A 455 -22.88 -20.63 27.76
CA GLY A 455 -22.40 -21.63 28.71
C GLY A 455 -20.99 -21.37 29.29
N PHE A 456 -20.29 -22.43 29.73
CA PHE A 456 -18.96 -22.37 30.40
C PHE A 456 -17.76 -22.16 29.45
N GLY A 457 -17.99 -21.86 28.17
CA GLY A 457 -16.94 -21.61 27.18
C GLY A 457 -17.26 -22.08 25.77
N PRO A 458 -16.38 -21.76 24.81
CA PRO A 458 -16.45 -22.29 23.46
C PRO A 458 -16.51 -23.82 23.53
N SER A 459 -17.57 -24.40 22.97
CA SER A 459 -17.78 -25.86 22.98
C SER A 459 -17.06 -26.58 21.84
N ALA A 460 -16.53 -25.82 20.88
CA ALA A 460 -15.77 -26.26 19.72
C ALA A 460 -14.85 -25.11 19.21
N PRO A 461 -13.88 -25.39 18.32
CA PRO A 461 -13.23 -24.34 17.52
C PRO A 461 -14.26 -23.51 16.74
N ALA A 462 -13.89 -22.27 16.39
CA ALA A 462 -14.70 -21.44 15.50
C ALA A 462 -14.90 -22.12 14.14
N GLU A 463 -16.11 -22.00 13.58
CA GLU A 463 -16.41 -22.43 12.21
C GLU A 463 -15.73 -21.46 11.23
N GLU A 464 -15.04 -21.96 10.21
CA GLU A 464 -14.36 -21.14 9.20
C GLU A 464 -15.00 -21.34 7.82
N PHE A 465 -15.35 -20.24 7.17
CA PHE A 465 -15.90 -20.20 5.82
C PHE A 465 -14.88 -19.62 4.86
N THR A 466 -14.59 -20.34 3.76
CA THR A 466 -13.68 -19.90 2.71
C THR A 466 -14.35 -19.88 1.35
N PHE A 467 -14.23 -18.75 0.65
CA PHE A 467 -14.79 -18.59 -0.69
C PHE A 467 -13.99 -17.58 -1.50
N THR A 468 -14.19 -17.62 -2.82
CA THR A 468 -13.56 -16.71 -3.77
C THR A 468 -14.62 -15.93 -4.51
N VAL A 469 -14.43 -14.61 -4.59
CA VAL A 469 -15.20 -13.69 -5.42
C VAL A 469 -14.35 -13.35 -6.63
N THR A 470 -14.79 -13.74 -7.82
CA THR A 470 -14.15 -13.35 -9.08
C THR A 470 -14.77 -12.04 -9.55
N PHE A 471 -13.93 -11.08 -9.92
CA PHE A 471 -14.38 -9.77 -10.40
C PHE A 471 -14.64 -9.79 -11.91
N ASN A 472 -15.44 -8.84 -12.37
CA ASN A 472 -15.64 -8.55 -13.79
C ASN A 472 -14.94 -7.23 -14.17
N ALA A 473 -14.95 -6.86 -15.45
CA ALA A 473 -14.23 -5.67 -15.95
C ALA A 473 -14.65 -4.33 -15.31
N ASN A 474 -15.84 -4.27 -14.69
CA ASN A 474 -16.33 -3.10 -13.99
C ASN A 474 -15.58 -2.82 -12.68
N ALA A 475 -14.96 -3.83 -12.06
CA ALA A 475 -14.11 -3.62 -10.89
C ALA A 475 -12.88 -2.76 -11.25
N GLY A 476 -12.26 -3.04 -12.40
CA GLY A 476 -11.13 -2.26 -12.91
C GLY A 476 -10.05 -2.05 -11.84
N THR A 477 -9.52 -0.83 -11.75
CA THR A 477 -8.46 -0.45 -10.80
C THR A 477 -9.00 0.26 -9.55
N GLN A 478 -10.31 0.22 -9.31
CA GLN A 478 -10.91 0.96 -8.19
C GLN A 478 -10.63 0.27 -6.85
N ILE A 479 -10.60 1.07 -5.78
CA ILE A 479 -10.48 0.51 -4.42
C ILE A 479 -11.84 -0.06 -4.01
N ILE A 480 -11.85 -1.34 -3.69
CA ILE A 480 -13.00 -2.06 -3.13
C ILE A 480 -12.74 -2.38 -1.66
N VAL A 481 -13.69 -2.03 -0.79
CA VAL A 481 -13.66 -2.32 0.64
C VAL A 481 -14.84 -3.24 0.97
N PRO A 482 -14.61 -4.48 1.45
CA PRO A 482 -15.70 -5.34 1.88
C PRO A 482 -16.27 -4.86 3.22
N GLU A 483 -17.59 -4.83 3.32
CA GLU A 483 -18.30 -4.65 4.59
C GLU A 483 -19.10 -5.93 4.89
N MET A 484 -18.81 -6.55 6.03
CA MET A 484 -19.66 -7.58 6.62
C MET A 484 -20.82 -6.94 7.39
N TYR A 485 -22.01 -7.51 7.24
CA TYR A 485 -23.20 -7.15 8.02
C TYR A 485 -24.05 -8.40 8.25
N ILE A 486 -24.88 -8.38 9.29
CA ILE A 486 -25.83 -9.47 9.55
C ILE A 486 -27.22 -9.10 9.08
N PHE A 487 -28.03 -10.11 8.79
CA PHE A 487 -29.45 -9.97 8.58
C PHE A 487 -30.22 -11.04 9.33
N ARG A 488 -31.50 -10.78 9.62
CA ARG A 488 -32.32 -11.72 10.36
C ARG A 488 -32.71 -12.91 9.47
N SER A 489 -32.51 -14.14 9.96
CA SER A 489 -32.88 -15.35 9.22
C SER A 489 -34.36 -15.36 8.89
N GLY A 490 -34.69 -15.61 7.61
CA GLY A 490 -36.06 -15.55 7.09
C GLY A 490 -36.63 -14.12 6.92
N GLU A 491 -35.88 -13.07 7.25
CA GLU A 491 -36.24 -11.66 7.10
C GLU A 491 -35.09 -10.87 6.45
N ARG A 492 -34.69 -11.24 5.22
CA ARG A 492 -33.54 -10.66 4.48
C ARG A 492 -33.43 -9.12 4.54
N GLY A 493 -34.55 -8.40 4.51
CA GLY A 493 -34.57 -6.93 4.59
C GLY A 493 -34.35 -6.33 5.99
N ARG A 494 -34.20 -7.14 7.05
CA ARG A 494 -33.80 -6.66 8.39
C ARG A 494 -32.28 -6.83 8.52
N GLU A 495 -31.56 -5.81 8.05
CA GLU A 495 -30.09 -5.77 8.02
C GLU A 495 -29.55 -4.94 9.19
N ILE A 496 -28.43 -5.35 9.76
CA ILE A 496 -27.75 -4.67 10.88
C ILE A 496 -26.31 -4.37 10.46
N HIS A 497 -26.06 -3.08 10.25
CA HIS A 497 -24.78 -2.57 9.78
C HIS A 497 -24.02 -1.82 10.88
N GLN A 498 -22.75 -1.56 10.64
CA GLN A 498 -21.98 -0.62 11.44
C GLN A 498 -22.63 0.78 11.40
N LYS A 499 -22.49 1.51 12.51
CA LYS A 499 -22.98 2.89 12.61
C LYS A 499 -22.47 3.75 11.43
N GLY A 500 -23.38 4.47 10.79
CA GLY A 500 -23.09 5.38 9.69
C GLY A 500 -22.97 4.74 8.30
N TYR A 501 -23.04 3.42 8.20
CA TYR A 501 -23.09 2.74 6.92
C TYR A 501 -24.50 2.82 6.32
N SER A 502 -24.57 3.01 5.00
CA SER A 502 -25.84 2.96 4.28
C SER A 502 -26.34 1.51 4.19
N PRO A 503 -27.64 1.24 4.37
CA PRO A 503 -28.19 -0.09 4.11
C PRO A 503 -28.01 -0.51 2.65
N THR A 504 -28.21 -1.80 2.37
CA THR A 504 -28.33 -2.24 0.97
C THR A 504 -29.69 -1.80 0.39
N PRO A 505 -29.88 -1.87 -0.95
CA PRO A 505 -31.16 -1.55 -1.58
C PRO A 505 -32.35 -2.43 -1.12
N VAL A 506 -32.10 -3.56 -0.47
CA VAL A 506 -33.16 -4.51 -0.05
C VAL A 506 -33.60 -4.32 1.40
N ALA A 507 -32.91 -3.47 2.17
CA ALA A 507 -33.29 -3.17 3.54
C ALA A 507 -34.73 -2.66 3.61
N ASN A 508 -35.48 -3.11 4.62
CA ASN A 508 -36.85 -2.73 4.83
C ASN A 508 -36.91 -1.30 5.41
N PRO A 509 -37.38 -0.31 4.62
CA PRO A 509 -37.35 1.07 5.06
C PRO A 509 -38.29 1.35 6.25
N ALA A 510 -39.24 0.46 6.53
CA ALA A 510 -40.18 0.61 7.64
C ALA A 510 -39.56 0.35 9.03
N LEU A 511 -38.35 -0.19 9.09
CA LEU A 511 -37.64 -0.45 10.36
C LEU A 511 -36.77 0.74 10.80
N PHE A 512 -36.32 1.58 9.87
CA PHE A 512 -35.51 2.74 10.19
C PHE A 512 -36.27 3.77 11.03
N ASN A 513 -35.55 4.39 11.97
CA ASN A 513 -36.09 5.38 12.88
C ASN A 513 -37.29 4.85 13.69
N THR A 514 -37.24 3.58 14.07
CA THR A 514 -38.19 2.93 14.97
C THR A 514 -37.48 2.42 16.22
N LEU A 515 -38.25 2.20 17.29
CA LEU A 515 -37.72 1.74 18.59
C LEU A 515 -36.57 2.62 19.08
N ASP A 516 -35.34 2.10 19.11
CA ASP A 516 -34.17 2.79 19.61
C ASP A 516 -33.27 3.35 18.49
N ASP A 517 -33.49 2.96 17.24
CA ASP A 517 -32.75 3.51 16.09
C ASP A 517 -33.17 4.96 15.83
N VAL A 518 -32.17 5.82 15.62
CA VAL A 518 -32.38 7.24 15.32
C VAL A 518 -31.90 7.53 13.91
N ASN A 519 -32.74 8.18 13.10
CA ASN A 519 -32.43 8.61 11.74
C ASN A 519 -31.96 7.49 10.77
N GLY A 520 -32.17 6.21 11.09
CA GLY A 520 -31.70 5.12 10.24
C GLY A 520 -30.17 4.97 10.22
N THR A 521 -29.48 5.41 11.27
CA THR A 521 -28.01 5.44 11.29
C THR A 521 -27.37 4.26 12.00
N TYR A 522 -28.16 3.27 12.43
CA TYR A 522 -27.70 2.16 13.25
C TYR A 522 -27.04 2.65 14.54
N SER A 523 -27.63 3.71 15.13
CA SER A 523 -27.25 4.19 16.45
C SER A 523 -28.44 4.67 17.25
N THR A 524 -28.31 4.55 18.57
CA THR A 524 -29.32 5.02 19.50
C THR A 524 -29.29 6.54 19.68
N ALA A 525 -30.31 7.10 20.33
CA ALA A 525 -30.33 8.53 20.71
C ALA A 525 -29.12 8.95 21.57
N ASN A 526 -28.52 8.00 22.29
CA ASN A 526 -27.34 8.19 23.12
C ASN A 526 -26.02 7.86 22.39
N GLY A 527 -26.06 7.59 21.09
CA GLY A 527 -24.88 7.35 20.25
C GLY A 527 -24.33 5.93 20.30
N LEU A 528 -25.00 5.01 21.01
CA LEU A 528 -24.59 3.60 21.16
C LEU A 528 -24.85 2.79 19.87
N PRO A 529 -24.00 1.82 19.51
CA PRO A 529 -24.09 1.07 18.25
C PRO A 529 -24.75 -0.30 18.44
N TRP A 530 -25.07 -0.98 17.34
CA TRP A 530 -25.30 -2.43 17.34
C TRP A 530 -24.08 -3.24 16.89
N VAL A 531 -23.03 -2.58 16.41
CA VAL A 531 -21.81 -3.24 15.92
C VAL A 531 -20.60 -2.46 16.37
N ILE A 532 -19.64 -3.17 16.96
CA ILE A 532 -18.29 -2.66 17.19
C ILE A 532 -17.30 -3.37 16.28
N GLU A 533 -16.25 -2.67 15.87
CA GLU A 533 -15.20 -3.20 15.01
C GLU A 533 -13.85 -3.08 15.67
N LEU A 534 -13.06 -4.15 15.51
CA LEU A 534 -11.66 -4.18 15.87
C LEU A 534 -10.84 -4.64 14.68
N VAL A 535 -9.64 -4.08 14.52
CA VAL A 535 -8.61 -4.72 13.70
C VAL A 535 -7.47 -5.12 14.61
N THR A 536 -7.18 -6.42 14.69
CA THR A 536 -6.17 -6.97 15.59
C THR A 536 -5.19 -7.86 14.83
N ALA A 537 -3.96 -7.97 15.31
CA ALA A 537 -2.93 -8.74 14.62
C ALA A 537 -3.22 -10.25 14.58
N ASN A 538 -4.01 -10.77 15.52
CA ASN A 538 -4.15 -12.20 15.77
C ASN A 538 -5.53 -12.61 16.34
N LYS A 539 -6.62 -11.94 15.92
CA LYS A 539 -7.98 -12.19 16.41
C LYS A 539 -8.06 -12.15 17.96
N SER A 540 -7.41 -11.17 18.59
CA SER A 540 -7.21 -11.14 20.05
C SER A 540 -8.40 -10.64 20.87
N PHE A 541 -9.51 -10.30 20.23
CA PHE A 541 -10.72 -9.89 20.93
C PHE A 541 -11.35 -11.11 21.63
N GLN A 542 -11.58 -10.96 22.93
CA GLN A 542 -12.20 -11.98 23.77
C GLN A 542 -13.64 -11.56 24.04
N HIS A 543 -14.59 -12.19 23.38
CA HIS A 543 -15.97 -11.74 23.48
C HIS A 543 -16.48 -11.89 24.93
N PRO A 544 -17.30 -10.95 25.43
CA PRO A 544 -17.93 -11.08 26.74
C PRO A 544 -18.74 -12.36 26.89
N LEU A 545 -18.88 -12.84 28.13
CA LEU A 545 -19.85 -13.86 28.49
C LEU A 545 -21.27 -13.37 28.22
N GLU A 546 -22.18 -14.29 27.90
CA GLU A 546 -23.62 -14.04 27.79
C GLU A 546 -24.14 -13.12 28.92
N LYS A 547 -24.79 -12.01 28.55
CA LYS A 547 -25.37 -10.96 29.41
C LYS A 547 -24.39 -10.14 30.23
N VAL A 548 -23.09 -10.31 30.01
CA VAL A 548 -22.06 -9.48 30.64
C VAL A 548 -21.77 -8.30 29.73
N ASP A 549 -22.35 -7.15 30.08
CA ASP A 549 -22.16 -5.89 29.38
C ASP A 549 -20.66 -5.59 29.15
N ILE A 550 -20.33 -5.06 27.97
CA ILE A 550 -18.97 -4.75 27.54
C ILE A 550 -18.20 -3.88 28.55
N LEU A 551 -18.87 -3.00 29.30
CA LEU A 551 -18.20 -2.16 30.32
C LEU A 551 -17.70 -2.98 31.51
N GLN A 552 -18.34 -4.11 31.82
CA GLN A 552 -17.91 -5.02 32.89
C GLN A 552 -16.83 -5.97 32.38
N ALA A 553 -16.93 -6.42 31.13
CA ALA A 553 -15.93 -7.27 30.50
C ALA A 553 -14.62 -6.50 30.22
N TYR A 554 -14.72 -5.22 29.86
CA TYR A 554 -13.60 -4.35 29.50
C TYR A 554 -13.62 -3.03 30.27
N PRO A 555 -13.00 -2.97 31.46
CA PRO A 555 -13.09 -1.80 32.35
C PRO A 555 -12.59 -0.47 31.77
N THR A 556 -11.75 -0.49 30.73
CA THR A 556 -11.22 0.72 30.07
C THR A 556 -12.03 1.16 28.84
N PHE A 557 -13.05 0.38 28.45
CA PHE A 557 -13.90 0.66 27.29
C PHE A 557 -14.66 1.99 27.42
N GLN A 558 -15.19 2.30 28.61
CA GLN A 558 -15.89 3.57 28.87
C GLN A 558 -14.98 4.77 28.54
N THR A 559 -13.76 4.77 29.07
CA THR A 559 -12.81 5.88 28.85
C THR A 559 -12.39 5.97 27.38
N TRP A 560 -12.27 4.84 26.67
CA TRP A 560 -12.04 4.85 25.23
C TRP A 560 -13.18 5.54 24.48
N ALA A 561 -14.43 5.14 24.73
CA ALA A 561 -15.60 5.73 24.08
C ALA A 561 -15.77 7.22 24.40
N GLU A 562 -15.64 7.61 25.67
CA GLU A 562 -15.77 9.00 26.11
C GLU A 562 -14.66 9.92 25.59
N SER A 563 -13.48 9.36 25.33
CA SER A 563 -12.35 10.09 24.74
C SER A 563 -12.46 10.23 23.22
N ASN A 564 -13.55 9.78 22.60
CA ASN A 564 -13.69 9.70 21.15
C ASN A 564 -12.54 8.89 20.51
N GLY A 565 -12.18 7.78 21.16
CA GLY A 565 -11.15 6.85 20.71
C GLY A 565 -9.71 7.34 20.85
N GLN A 566 -9.45 8.41 21.60
CA GLN A 566 -8.10 8.98 21.74
C GLN A 566 -7.29 8.36 22.89
N SER A 567 -7.96 7.78 23.90
CA SER A 567 -7.35 7.11 25.05
C SER A 567 -7.73 5.63 25.09
N ASN A 568 -6.89 4.78 25.69
CA ASN A 568 -7.11 3.33 25.80
C ASN A 568 -7.47 2.68 24.46
N THR A 569 -6.73 3.01 23.40
CA THR A 569 -6.94 2.46 22.05
C THR A 569 -6.77 0.94 21.98
N ASP A 570 -6.13 0.37 22.99
CA ASP A 570 -5.87 -1.05 23.23
C ASP A 570 -6.74 -1.64 24.34
N TRP A 571 -7.91 -1.06 24.63
CA TRP A 571 -8.83 -1.53 25.67
C TRP A 571 -9.10 -3.03 25.61
N TYR A 572 -9.18 -3.59 24.39
CA TYR A 572 -9.46 -5.00 24.11
C TYR A 572 -8.35 -5.96 24.57
N LEU A 573 -7.15 -5.47 24.88
CA LEU A 573 -6.06 -6.28 25.42
C LEU A 573 -6.14 -6.45 26.95
N ASN A 574 -7.07 -5.76 27.62
CA ASN A 574 -7.18 -5.74 29.08
C ASN A 574 -8.59 -6.13 29.56
N PRO A 575 -9.09 -7.34 29.23
CA PRO A 575 -10.37 -7.81 29.74
C PRO A 575 -10.30 -8.16 31.24
N ASP A 576 -11.46 -8.21 31.88
CA ASP A 576 -11.67 -9.00 33.08
C ASP A 576 -11.79 -10.48 32.69
N ASN A 577 -10.73 -11.26 32.89
CA ASN A 577 -10.61 -12.66 32.45
C ASN A 577 -11.70 -13.61 33.00
N ILE A 578 -12.48 -13.22 34.01
CA ILE A 578 -13.61 -14.03 34.49
C ILE A 578 -14.94 -13.70 33.77
N ARG A 579 -14.91 -12.75 32.83
CA ARG A 579 -16.06 -12.16 32.13
C ARG A 579 -15.96 -12.23 30.62
N VAL A 580 -14.94 -12.88 30.08
CA VAL A 580 -14.72 -13.09 28.64
C VAL A 580 -14.29 -14.53 28.36
N PHE A 581 -14.31 -14.94 27.09
CA PHE A 581 -13.73 -16.21 26.61
C PHE A 581 -12.45 -16.05 25.80
#